data_AF-A0A7G2CRB3-F1
#
_entry.id   AF-A0A7G2CRB3-F1
#
_cell.length_a   1.000
_cell.length_b   1.000
_cell.length_c   1.000
_cell.angle_alpha   90.00
_cell.angle_beta   90.00
_cell.angle_gamma   90.00
#
_symmetry.space_group_name_H-M   'P 1'
#
loop_
_entity.id
_entity.type
_entity.pdbx_description
1 polymer ?
#
loop_
_entity_poly.entity_id
_entity_poly.type
_entity_poly.pdbx_seq_one_letter_code
_entity_poly.pdbx_strand_id
1 'polypeptide(L)'
;MPFLPSEINGIPIEELPLKDDEPFAALAEEHARLAQDPEANEEALKDVEEQMKDRAKELADQAAEEEKALRDALPFVDVGKTPLRELDLDSDPEFAKLHAAYDELAKDPETANGPEAKRLEKAMNDLAQLIAFDEAAAKHRDAIKEADLHEEFPFLPDEPIDGITLRDAGVMEDPEFRALANQLEDLKKEDPVKNAPKIKGLEDKLKDRAEELAKDVKDATDEAKEKYPFLPKRVDDVLLGNLPPRHR
;
A
#
# COMPACT_ATOMS: atom_id res chain seq x y z
N MET A 1 -1.43 15.23 0.49
CA MET A 1 -0.85 16.41 1.17
C MET A 1 -0.47 17.45 0.12
N PRO A 2 -1.07 18.65 0.12
CA PRO A 2 -1.00 19.60 -1.01
C PRO A 2 0.37 20.23 -1.26
N PHE A 3 1.31 20.14 -0.30
CA PHE A 3 2.65 20.73 -0.40
C PHE A 3 3.69 19.80 -1.03
N LEU A 4 3.39 18.51 -1.17
CA LEU A 4 4.29 17.56 -1.84
C LEU A 4 4.02 17.60 -3.36
N PRO A 5 5.07 17.48 -4.19
CA PRO A 5 4.88 17.37 -5.63
C PRO A 5 4.16 16.05 -5.98
N SER A 6 3.46 16.01 -7.12
CA SER A 6 2.82 14.78 -7.61
C SER A 6 3.83 13.69 -8.02
N GLU A 7 5.06 14.09 -8.33
CA GLU A 7 6.17 13.21 -8.70
C GLU A 7 7.50 13.73 -8.16
N ILE A 8 8.42 12.83 -7.81
CA ILE A 8 9.80 13.14 -7.42
C ILE A 8 10.73 12.27 -8.25
N ASN A 9 11.68 12.88 -8.98
CA ASN A 9 12.59 12.18 -9.89
C ASN A 9 11.89 11.29 -10.94
N GLY A 10 10.64 11.64 -11.33
CA GLY A 10 9.82 10.86 -12.26
C GLY A 10 9.14 9.64 -11.63
N ILE A 11 9.25 9.47 -10.31
CA ILE A 11 8.50 8.47 -9.53
C ILE A 11 7.25 9.17 -8.98
N PRO A 12 6.03 8.70 -9.31
CA PRO A 12 4.80 9.18 -8.70
C PRO A 12 4.85 9.08 -7.18
N ILE A 13 4.34 10.09 -6.49
CA ILE A 13 4.41 10.12 -5.02
C ILE A 13 3.63 8.97 -4.36
N GLU A 14 2.61 8.47 -5.04
CA GLU A 14 1.79 7.32 -4.63
C GLU A 14 2.56 5.98 -4.72
N GLU A 15 3.64 5.91 -5.50
CA GLU A 15 4.52 4.74 -5.59
C GLU A 15 5.62 4.71 -4.53
N LEU A 16 5.74 5.78 -3.73
CA LEU A 16 6.67 5.87 -2.61
C LEU A 16 6.01 5.36 -1.33
N PRO A 17 6.73 4.60 -0.48
CA PRO A 17 6.18 4.03 0.75
C PRO A 17 6.06 5.07 1.88
N LEU A 18 5.52 6.27 1.59
CA LEU A 18 5.47 7.39 2.54
C LEU A 18 4.66 7.06 3.79
N LYS A 19 3.55 6.34 3.63
CA LYS A 19 2.66 5.96 4.74
C LYS A 19 3.31 4.91 5.66
N ASP A 20 4.19 4.07 5.10
CA ASP A 20 4.88 3.01 5.83
C ASP A 20 6.22 3.47 6.42
N ASP A 21 6.73 4.62 5.97
CA ASP A 21 7.95 5.24 6.47
C ASP A 21 7.72 5.92 7.83
N GLU A 22 8.26 5.33 8.90
CA GLU A 22 8.08 5.84 10.27
C GLU A 22 8.52 7.31 10.46
N PRO A 23 9.67 7.78 9.93
CA PRO A 23 10.04 9.19 9.98
C PRO A 23 9.01 10.10 9.30
N PHE A 24 8.54 9.75 8.10
CA PHE A 24 7.54 10.52 7.39
C PHE A 24 6.20 10.53 8.12
N ALA A 25 5.76 9.39 8.65
CA ALA A 25 4.53 9.30 9.44
C ALA A 25 4.58 10.19 10.68
N ALA A 26 5.70 10.21 11.40
CA ALA A 26 5.88 11.11 12.56
C ALA A 26 5.81 12.60 12.18
N LEU A 27 6.40 12.96 11.04
CA LEU A 27 6.30 14.33 10.49
C LEU A 27 4.86 14.68 10.07
N ALA A 28 4.12 13.71 9.51
CA ALA A 28 2.72 13.89 9.14
C ALA A 28 1.83 14.13 10.36
N GLU A 29 2.03 13.37 11.45
CA GLU A 29 1.33 13.59 12.73
C GLU A 29 1.65 14.97 13.33
N GLU A 30 2.93 15.39 13.27
CA GLU A 30 3.34 16.71 13.71
C GLU A 30 2.71 17.83 12.86
N HIS A 31 2.69 17.68 11.53
CA HIS A 31 2.02 18.60 10.61
C HIS A 31 0.53 18.71 10.96
N ALA A 32 -0.16 17.59 11.14
CA ALA A 32 -1.57 17.56 11.50
C ALA A 32 -1.86 18.27 12.84
N ARG A 33 -0.98 18.12 13.84
CA ARG A 33 -1.08 18.82 15.13
C ARG A 33 -0.88 20.32 14.97
N LEU A 34 0.14 20.76 14.22
CA LEU A 34 0.43 22.19 14.01
C LEU A 34 -0.65 22.88 13.16
N ALA A 35 -1.24 22.15 12.21
CA ALA A 35 -2.30 22.64 11.32
C ALA A 35 -3.62 22.97 12.03
N GLN A 36 -3.76 22.61 13.32
CA GLN A 36 -4.92 23.00 14.14
C GLN A 36 -4.95 24.52 14.42
N ASP A 37 -3.79 25.19 14.42
CA ASP A 37 -3.67 26.65 14.53
C ASP A 37 -2.54 27.16 13.59
N PRO A 38 -2.84 27.29 12.28
CA PRO A 38 -1.81 27.57 11.29
C PRO A 38 -1.25 29.00 11.38
N GLU A 39 -2.02 29.96 11.91
CA GLU A 39 -1.56 31.33 12.10
C GLU A 39 -0.50 31.41 13.21
N ALA A 40 -0.69 30.67 14.31
CA ALA A 40 0.28 30.61 15.40
C ALA A 40 1.53 29.78 15.04
N ASN A 41 1.40 28.81 14.14
CA ASN A 41 2.42 27.82 13.82
C ASN A 41 3.07 28.01 12.43
N GLU A 42 2.97 29.19 11.82
CA GLU A 42 3.40 29.41 10.41
C GLU A 42 4.83 28.93 10.11
N GLU A 43 5.81 29.29 10.96
CA GLU A 43 7.22 28.90 10.77
C GLU A 43 7.42 27.40 10.99
N ALA A 44 6.84 26.84 12.06
CA ALA A 44 6.92 25.40 12.35
C ALA A 44 6.25 24.54 11.27
N LEU A 45 5.15 25.03 10.67
CA LEU A 45 4.49 24.38 9.54
C LEU A 45 5.38 24.36 8.30
N LYS A 46 6.06 25.47 7.98
CA LYS A 46 7.03 25.49 6.87
C LYS A 46 8.18 24.51 7.11
N ASP A 47 8.71 24.49 8.34
CA ASP A 47 9.82 23.61 8.70
C ASP A 47 9.44 22.12 8.61
N VAL A 48 8.26 21.73 9.09
CA VAL A 48 7.81 20.33 8.98
C VAL A 48 7.47 19.96 7.53
N GLU A 49 6.87 20.87 6.74
CA GLU A 49 6.61 20.64 5.32
C GLU A 49 7.91 20.47 4.50
N GLU A 50 8.97 21.20 4.85
CA GLU A 50 10.29 21.06 4.22
C GLU A 50 10.94 19.72 4.60
N GLN A 51 10.89 19.33 5.87
CA GLN A 51 11.35 18.00 6.31
C GLN A 51 10.59 16.85 5.63
N MET A 52 9.28 16.99 5.43
CA MET A 52 8.48 15.99 4.72
C MET A 52 8.86 15.91 3.24
N LYS A 53 9.14 17.03 2.59
CA LYS A 53 9.66 17.06 1.20
C LYS A 53 11.03 16.39 1.10
N ASP A 54 11.92 16.70 2.04
CA ASP A 54 13.26 16.12 2.08
C ASP A 54 13.17 14.60 2.29
N ARG A 55 12.35 14.14 3.23
CA ARG A 55 12.15 12.70 3.47
C ARG A 55 11.53 11.99 2.26
N ALA A 56 10.53 12.59 1.62
CA ALA A 56 9.94 12.04 0.40
C ALA A 56 10.98 11.94 -0.74
N LYS A 57 11.90 12.92 -0.83
CA LYS A 57 13.00 12.89 -1.79
C LYS A 57 14.02 11.79 -1.47
N GLU A 58 14.40 11.62 -0.21
CA GLU A 58 15.28 10.52 0.21
C GLU A 58 14.71 9.15 -0.18
N LEU A 59 13.41 8.94 0.03
CA LEU A 59 12.73 7.71 -0.37
C LEU A 59 12.69 7.53 -1.89
N ALA A 60 12.49 8.61 -2.65
CA ALA A 60 12.55 8.56 -4.11
C ALA A 60 13.96 8.23 -4.62
N ASP A 61 15.00 8.81 -4.01
CA ASP A 61 16.39 8.51 -4.34
C ASP A 61 16.71 7.03 -4.04
N GLN A 62 16.27 6.50 -2.89
CA GLN A 62 16.41 5.08 -2.53
C GLN A 62 15.69 4.16 -3.52
N ALA A 63 14.43 4.46 -3.85
CA ALA A 63 13.65 3.69 -4.80
C ALA A 63 14.29 3.68 -6.20
N ALA A 64 14.87 4.80 -6.64
CA ALA A 64 15.59 4.89 -7.91
C ALA A 64 16.90 4.08 -7.91
N GLU A 65 17.65 4.09 -6.81
CA GLU A 65 18.86 3.29 -6.66
C GLU A 65 18.58 1.79 -6.64
N GLU A 66 17.54 1.37 -5.92
CA GLU A 66 17.07 -0.02 -5.87
C GLU A 66 16.61 -0.52 -7.25
N GLU A 67 15.73 0.23 -7.92
CA GLU A 67 15.25 -0.10 -9.27
C GLU A 67 16.42 -0.21 -10.26
N LYS A 68 17.40 0.70 -10.17
CA LYS A 68 18.60 0.64 -11.00
C LYS A 68 19.43 -0.61 -10.71
N ALA A 69 19.66 -0.95 -9.44
CA ALA A 69 20.40 -2.13 -9.06
C ALA A 69 19.73 -3.41 -9.57
N LEU A 70 18.40 -3.50 -9.49
CA LEU A 70 17.62 -4.61 -10.03
C LEU A 70 17.73 -4.71 -11.56
N ARG A 71 17.67 -3.59 -12.28
CA ARG A 71 17.85 -3.58 -13.75
C ARG A 71 19.27 -3.93 -14.19
N ASP A 72 20.28 -3.51 -13.42
CA ASP A 72 21.68 -3.87 -13.68
C ASP A 72 21.92 -5.37 -13.42
N ALA A 73 21.27 -5.95 -12.41
CA ALA A 73 21.35 -7.37 -12.09
C ALA A 73 20.56 -8.27 -13.06
N LEU A 74 19.39 -7.80 -13.51
CA LEU A 74 18.45 -8.55 -14.35
C LEU A 74 18.16 -7.80 -15.67
N PRO A 75 19.18 -7.55 -16.52
CA PRO A 75 19.03 -6.71 -17.72
C PRO A 75 18.14 -7.33 -18.81
N PHE A 76 17.81 -8.61 -18.68
CA PHE A 76 16.96 -9.36 -19.60
C PHE A 76 15.49 -9.43 -19.17
N VAL A 77 15.16 -8.99 -17.95
CA VAL A 77 13.79 -8.96 -17.44
C VAL A 77 13.11 -7.66 -17.89
N ASP A 78 12.06 -7.80 -18.68
CA ASP A 78 11.19 -6.70 -19.14
C ASP A 78 9.74 -6.96 -18.74
N VAL A 79 9.31 -6.24 -17.70
CA VAL A 79 7.96 -6.27 -17.12
C VAL A 79 7.14 -5.04 -17.50
N GLY A 80 7.56 -4.29 -18.52
CA GLY A 80 6.85 -3.12 -19.02
C GLY A 80 6.88 -1.95 -18.05
N LYS A 81 5.71 -1.53 -17.56
CA LYS A 81 5.55 -0.33 -16.72
C LYS A 81 5.70 -0.59 -15.23
N THR A 82 5.60 -1.84 -14.79
CA THR A 82 5.72 -2.17 -13.37
C THR A 82 7.18 -2.06 -12.96
N PRO A 83 7.53 -1.27 -11.93
CA PRO A 83 8.90 -1.24 -11.40
C PRO A 83 9.32 -2.63 -10.90
N LEU A 84 10.56 -3.04 -11.14
CA LEU A 84 11.07 -4.33 -10.66
C LEU A 84 11.05 -4.40 -9.13
N ARG A 85 11.33 -3.28 -8.46
CA ARG A 85 11.29 -3.18 -6.99
C ARG A 85 9.93 -3.50 -6.38
N GLU A 86 8.83 -3.39 -7.14
CA GLU A 86 7.48 -3.70 -6.66
C GLU A 86 7.11 -5.17 -6.75
N LEU A 87 7.86 -5.97 -7.53
CA LEU A 87 7.49 -7.36 -7.81
C LEU A 87 8.05 -8.36 -6.81
N ASP A 88 9.04 -7.95 -6.00
CA ASP A 88 9.79 -8.80 -5.08
C ASP A 88 10.05 -10.21 -5.64
N LEU A 89 10.64 -10.26 -6.84
CA LEU A 89 10.67 -11.47 -7.66
C LEU A 89 11.29 -12.68 -6.93
N ASP A 90 12.26 -12.45 -6.04
CA ASP A 90 12.92 -13.52 -5.28
C ASP A 90 12.06 -14.09 -4.13
N SER A 91 10.94 -13.45 -3.78
CA SER A 91 9.93 -14.05 -2.90
C SER A 91 9.12 -15.15 -3.60
N ASP A 92 9.07 -15.17 -4.95
CA ASP A 92 8.49 -16.28 -5.70
C ASP A 92 9.44 -17.51 -5.70
N PRO A 93 8.99 -18.67 -5.18
CA PRO A 93 9.87 -19.84 -5.06
C PRO A 93 10.33 -20.45 -6.38
N GLU A 94 9.66 -20.19 -7.50
CA GLU A 94 10.07 -20.66 -8.83
C GLU A 94 11.09 -19.69 -9.43
N PHE A 95 10.84 -18.39 -9.33
CA PHE A 95 11.79 -17.36 -9.76
C PHE A 95 13.11 -17.48 -8.99
N ALA A 96 13.08 -17.59 -7.66
CA ALA A 96 14.27 -17.74 -6.84
C ALA A 96 15.13 -18.97 -7.25
N LYS A 97 14.49 -20.08 -7.66
CA LYS A 97 15.20 -21.27 -8.17
C LYS A 97 15.86 -21.00 -9.52
N LEU A 98 15.17 -20.33 -10.43
CA LEU A 98 15.70 -19.97 -11.73
C LEU A 98 16.85 -18.97 -11.60
N HIS A 99 16.70 -17.97 -10.73
CA HIS A 99 17.71 -16.97 -10.43
C HIS A 99 18.98 -17.61 -9.84
N ALA A 100 18.84 -18.51 -8.87
CA ALA A 100 19.99 -19.24 -8.32
C ALA A 100 20.71 -20.11 -9.36
N ALA A 101 19.98 -20.74 -10.28
CA ALA A 101 20.58 -21.50 -11.38
C ALA A 101 21.31 -20.59 -12.39
N TYR A 102 20.77 -19.40 -12.64
CA TYR A 102 21.39 -18.39 -13.51
C TYR A 102 22.70 -17.87 -12.90
N ASP A 103 22.68 -17.52 -11.62
CA ASP A 103 23.87 -17.08 -10.88
C ASP A 103 24.98 -18.13 -10.86
N GLU A 104 24.64 -19.40 -10.75
CA GLU A 104 25.61 -20.49 -10.80
C GLU A 104 26.29 -20.56 -12.19
N LEU A 105 25.52 -20.45 -13.27
CA LEU A 105 26.07 -20.43 -14.64
C LEU A 105 26.88 -19.16 -14.94
N ALA A 106 26.55 -18.03 -14.31
CA ALA A 106 27.25 -16.76 -14.50
C ALA A 106 28.67 -16.75 -13.89
N LYS A 107 28.98 -17.67 -12.96
CA LYS A 107 30.31 -17.79 -12.33
C LYS A 107 31.40 -18.24 -13.31
N ASP A 108 31.04 -18.97 -14.36
CA ASP A 108 31.96 -19.41 -15.40
C ASP A 108 31.74 -18.61 -16.70
N PRO A 109 32.73 -17.82 -17.16
CA PRO A 109 32.64 -17.05 -18.40
C PRO A 109 32.33 -17.88 -19.65
N GLU A 110 32.66 -19.18 -19.68
CA GLU A 110 32.34 -20.06 -20.81
C GLU A 110 30.84 -20.37 -20.89
N THR A 111 30.15 -20.41 -19.75
CA THR A 111 28.72 -20.74 -19.65
C THR A 111 27.81 -19.52 -19.51
N ALA A 112 28.33 -18.38 -19.04
CA ALA A 112 27.56 -17.17 -18.73
C ALA A 112 26.71 -16.63 -19.90
N ASN A 113 27.15 -16.86 -21.14
CA ASN A 113 26.40 -16.46 -22.35
C ASN A 113 25.97 -17.67 -23.21
N GLY A 114 26.01 -18.87 -22.63
CA GLY A 114 25.69 -20.11 -23.33
C GLY A 114 24.19 -20.31 -23.57
N PRO A 115 23.80 -21.35 -24.32
CA PRO A 115 22.41 -21.66 -24.60
C PRO A 115 21.56 -21.89 -23.33
N GLU A 116 22.16 -22.41 -22.27
CA GLU A 116 21.45 -22.65 -21.00
C GLU A 116 21.19 -21.35 -20.24
N ALA A 117 22.16 -20.43 -20.18
CA ALA A 117 21.95 -19.09 -19.62
C ALA A 117 20.81 -18.38 -20.37
N LYS A 118 20.79 -18.42 -21.70
CA LYS A 118 19.70 -17.85 -22.52
C LYS A 118 18.34 -18.49 -22.27
N ARG A 119 18.29 -19.77 -21.91
CA ARG A 119 17.03 -20.43 -21.51
C ARG A 119 16.55 -19.95 -20.16
N LEU A 120 17.46 -19.81 -19.18
CA LEU A 120 17.13 -19.28 -17.85
C LEU A 120 16.69 -17.82 -17.93
N GLU A 121 17.41 -16.96 -18.67
CA GLU A 121 17.00 -15.57 -18.91
C GLU A 121 15.57 -15.49 -19.44
N LYS A 122 15.24 -16.32 -20.44
CA LYS A 122 13.89 -16.39 -21.00
C LYS A 122 12.87 -16.87 -19.97
N ALA A 123 13.17 -17.94 -19.23
CA ALA A 123 12.26 -18.49 -18.23
C ALA A 123 11.98 -17.49 -17.09
N MET A 124 13.03 -16.82 -16.60
CA MET A 124 12.92 -15.76 -15.60
C MET A 124 12.12 -14.57 -16.12
N ASN A 125 12.37 -14.12 -17.36
CA ASN A 125 11.58 -13.04 -17.96
C ASN A 125 10.10 -13.42 -18.13
N ASP A 126 9.80 -14.61 -18.64
CA ASP A 126 8.42 -15.09 -18.83
C ASP A 126 7.67 -15.18 -17.48
N LEU A 127 8.34 -15.67 -16.43
CA LEU A 127 7.78 -15.74 -15.09
C LEU A 127 7.61 -14.35 -14.46
N ALA A 128 8.60 -13.46 -14.59
CA ALA A 128 8.49 -12.09 -14.10
C ALA A 128 7.35 -11.33 -14.78
N GLN A 129 7.10 -11.55 -16.08
CA GLN A 129 5.94 -11.00 -16.78
C GLN A 129 4.61 -11.53 -16.25
N LEU A 130 4.54 -12.80 -15.87
CA LEU A 130 3.36 -13.38 -15.23
C LEU A 130 3.12 -12.77 -13.86
N ILE A 131 4.17 -12.69 -13.02
CA ILE A 131 4.10 -12.05 -11.70
C ILE A 131 3.65 -10.60 -11.82
N ALA A 132 4.24 -9.84 -12.75
CA ALA A 132 3.85 -8.45 -13.00
C ALA A 132 2.41 -8.30 -13.47
N PHE A 133 1.91 -9.23 -14.29
CA PHE A 133 0.51 -9.25 -14.72
C PHE A 133 -0.43 -9.53 -13.54
N ASP A 134 -0.10 -10.51 -12.71
CA ASP A 134 -0.91 -10.89 -11.56
C ASP A 134 -0.95 -9.77 -10.51
N GLU A 135 0.18 -9.11 -10.26
CA GLU A 135 0.31 -7.95 -9.38
C GLU A 135 -0.51 -6.76 -9.90
N ALA A 136 -0.36 -6.41 -11.19
CA ALA A 136 -1.16 -5.35 -11.79
C ALA A 136 -2.67 -5.66 -11.75
N ALA A 137 -3.05 -6.92 -11.95
CA ALA A 137 -4.44 -7.36 -11.85
C ALA A 137 -4.96 -7.32 -10.40
N ALA A 138 -4.10 -7.61 -9.40
CA ALA A 138 -4.43 -7.48 -7.99
C ALA A 138 -4.66 -6.01 -7.61
N LYS A 139 -3.70 -5.12 -7.90
CA LYS A 139 -3.84 -3.67 -7.70
C LYS A 139 -5.11 -3.12 -8.36
N HIS A 140 -5.40 -3.53 -9.60
CA HIS A 140 -6.61 -3.09 -10.30
C HIS A 140 -7.90 -3.58 -9.61
N ARG A 141 -7.95 -4.83 -9.16
CA ARG A 141 -9.09 -5.36 -8.41
C ARG A 141 -9.30 -4.61 -7.11
N ASP A 142 -8.23 -4.26 -6.42
CA ASP A 142 -8.30 -3.59 -5.14
C ASP A 142 -8.71 -2.12 -5.28
N ALA A 143 -8.21 -1.43 -6.31
CA ALA A 143 -8.70 -0.10 -6.67
C ALA A 143 -10.20 -0.09 -7.02
N ILE A 144 -10.71 -1.14 -7.69
CA ILE A 144 -12.15 -1.27 -7.96
C ILE A 144 -12.93 -1.45 -6.66
N LYS A 145 -12.49 -2.34 -5.76
CA LYS A 145 -13.19 -2.55 -4.48
C LYS A 145 -13.23 -1.28 -3.64
N GLU A 146 -12.13 -0.52 -3.61
CA GLU A 146 -12.07 0.74 -2.87
C GLU A 146 -13.02 1.79 -3.48
N ALA A 147 -13.04 1.91 -4.81
CA ALA A 147 -14.00 2.78 -5.50
C ALA A 147 -15.46 2.37 -5.25
N ASP A 148 -15.77 1.07 -5.29
CA ASP A 148 -17.10 0.53 -4.99
C ASP A 148 -17.52 0.87 -3.54
N LEU A 149 -16.61 0.75 -2.58
CA LEU A 149 -16.88 1.10 -1.17
C LEU A 149 -17.18 2.59 -1.00
N HIS A 150 -16.41 3.47 -1.65
CA HIS A 150 -16.68 4.90 -1.58
C HIS A 150 -17.99 5.29 -2.30
N GLU A 151 -18.34 4.61 -3.40
CA GLU A 151 -19.64 4.82 -4.08
C GLU A 151 -20.82 4.35 -3.22
N GLU A 152 -20.70 3.20 -2.56
CA GLU A 152 -21.75 2.64 -1.70
C GLU A 152 -21.90 3.44 -0.38
N PHE A 153 -20.77 3.92 0.16
CA PHE A 153 -20.69 4.60 1.46
C PHE A 153 -20.02 5.99 1.38
N PRO A 154 -20.56 6.95 0.59
CA PRO A 154 -19.91 8.26 0.34
C PRO A 154 -19.89 9.19 1.56
N PHE A 155 -20.50 8.78 2.68
CA PHE A 155 -20.48 9.49 3.95
C PHE A 155 -19.36 9.00 4.88
N LEU A 156 -18.69 7.89 4.53
CA LEU A 156 -17.52 7.41 5.24
C LEU A 156 -16.26 8.09 4.69
N PRO A 157 -15.29 8.41 5.55
CA PRO A 157 -13.96 8.77 5.09
C PRO A 157 -13.29 7.57 4.39
N ASP A 158 -12.54 7.83 3.30
CA ASP A 158 -11.74 6.80 2.61
C ASP A 158 -10.76 6.10 3.56
N GLU A 159 -10.21 6.88 4.49
CA GLU A 159 -9.35 6.44 5.59
C GLU A 159 -9.99 6.84 6.93
N PRO A 160 -10.74 5.94 7.61
CA PRO A 160 -11.33 6.23 8.93
C PRO A 160 -10.28 6.52 10.01
N ILE A 161 -9.11 5.91 9.88
CA ILE A 161 -7.91 6.22 10.65
C ILE A 161 -6.78 6.43 9.65
N ASP A 162 -5.91 7.41 9.91
CA ASP A 162 -4.80 7.77 9.02
C ASP A 162 -3.96 6.53 8.63
N GLY A 163 -3.82 6.29 7.32
CA GLY A 163 -3.09 5.14 6.77
C GLY A 163 -3.86 3.82 6.72
N ILE A 164 -5.13 3.79 7.18
CA ILE A 164 -5.99 2.60 7.16
C ILE A 164 -7.22 2.88 6.28
N THR A 165 -7.26 2.26 5.09
CA THR A 165 -8.40 2.39 4.17
C THR A 165 -9.64 1.61 4.65
N LEU A 166 -10.82 1.89 4.10
CA LEU A 166 -12.01 1.06 4.32
C LEU A 166 -11.78 -0.43 3.95
N ARG A 167 -10.94 -0.69 2.94
CA ARG A 167 -10.50 -2.05 2.56
C ARG A 167 -9.64 -2.67 3.66
N ASP A 168 -8.63 -1.95 4.14
CA ASP A 168 -7.73 -2.42 5.20
C ASP A 168 -8.47 -2.71 6.50
N ALA A 169 -9.48 -1.90 6.83
CA ALA A 169 -10.35 -2.08 7.99
C ALA A 169 -11.27 -3.30 7.88
N GLY A 170 -11.42 -3.90 6.69
CA GLY A 170 -12.26 -5.08 6.49
C GLY A 170 -13.74 -4.84 6.78
N VAL A 171 -14.25 -3.64 6.46
CA VAL A 171 -15.63 -3.24 6.83
C VAL A 171 -16.69 -4.17 6.25
N MET A 172 -16.42 -4.80 5.10
CA MET A 172 -17.35 -5.74 4.47
C MET A 172 -17.23 -7.14 5.05
N GLU A 173 -16.16 -7.47 5.76
CA GLU A 173 -15.99 -8.72 6.48
C GLU A 173 -16.68 -8.67 7.86
N ASP A 174 -16.91 -7.46 8.40
CA ASP A 174 -17.57 -7.24 9.68
C ASP A 174 -19.10 -7.49 9.62
N PRO A 175 -19.65 -8.45 10.38
CA PRO A 175 -21.07 -8.75 10.36
C PRO A 175 -21.96 -7.61 10.84
N GLU A 176 -21.49 -6.78 11.79
CA GLU A 176 -22.26 -5.67 12.35
C GLU A 176 -22.38 -4.52 11.34
N PHE A 177 -21.27 -4.14 10.72
CA PHE A 177 -21.23 -3.16 9.64
C PHE A 177 -22.18 -3.57 8.50
N ARG A 178 -22.11 -4.82 8.05
CA ARG A 178 -23.04 -5.35 7.01
C ARG A 178 -24.50 -5.27 7.45
N ALA A 179 -24.81 -5.55 8.71
CA ALA A 179 -26.17 -5.46 9.22
C ALA A 179 -26.69 -4.02 9.22
N LEU A 180 -25.86 -3.05 9.61
CA LEU A 180 -26.19 -1.63 9.59
C LEU A 180 -26.34 -1.11 8.15
N ALA A 181 -25.46 -1.53 7.23
CA ALA A 181 -25.52 -1.17 5.82
C ALA A 181 -26.82 -1.65 5.15
N ASN A 182 -27.23 -2.90 5.41
CA ASN A 182 -28.51 -3.43 4.92
C ASN A 182 -29.72 -2.63 5.47
N GLN A 183 -29.71 -2.27 6.76
CA GLN A 183 -30.77 -1.44 7.34
C GLN A 183 -30.83 -0.04 6.71
N LEU A 184 -29.66 0.54 6.41
CA LEU A 184 -29.56 1.83 5.74
C LEU A 184 -30.18 1.75 4.34
N GLU A 185 -29.86 0.71 3.59
CA GLU A 185 -30.40 0.47 2.25
C GLU A 185 -31.93 0.32 2.27
N ASP A 186 -32.46 -0.46 3.23
CA ASP A 186 -33.91 -0.64 3.39
C ASP A 186 -34.64 0.68 3.67
N LEU A 187 -34.10 1.53 4.55
CA LEU A 187 -34.70 2.83 4.86
C LEU A 187 -34.61 3.82 3.69
N LYS A 188 -33.51 3.79 2.92
CA LYS A 188 -33.33 4.58 1.69
C LYS A 188 -34.33 4.15 0.61
N LYS A 189 -34.60 2.84 0.48
CA LYS A 189 -35.59 2.28 -0.46
C LYS A 189 -37.03 2.60 -0.07
N GLU A 190 -37.35 2.62 1.22
CA GLU A 190 -38.71 2.87 1.70
C GLU A 190 -39.16 4.32 1.43
N ASP A 191 -38.48 5.30 2.04
CA ASP A 191 -38.75 6.74 1.87
C ASP A 191 -37.59 7.54 2.49
N PRO A 192 -36.65 8.04 1.69
CA PRO A 192 -35.46 8.71 2.21
C PRO A 192 -35.78 10.06 2.88
N VAL A 193 -36.86 10.73 2.48
CA VAL A 193 -37.24 12.03 3.05
C VAL A 193 -37.85 11.84 4.44
N LYS A 194 -38.77 10.88 4.57
CA LYS A 194 -39.39 10.55 5.86
C LYS A 194 -38.41 9.90 6.83
N ASN A 195 -37.52 9.05 6.34
CA ASN A 195 -36.55 8.33 7.16
C ASN A 195 -35.24 9.10 7.41
N ALA A 196 -35.10 10.34 6.94
CA ALA A 196 -33.86 11.13 7.02
C ALA A 196 -33.18 11.12 8.41
N PRO A 197 -33.89 11.29 9.55
CA PRO A 197 -33.22 11.23 10.87
C PRO A 197 -32.67 9.84 11.22
N LYS A 198 -33.35 8.77 10.79
CA LYS A 198 -32.89 7.40 11.02
C LYS A 198 -31.74 7.02 10.10
N ILE A 199 -31.81 7.46 8.84
CA ILE A 199 -30.73 7.31 7.85
C ILE A 199 -29.46 7.96 8.40
N LYS A 200 -29.53 9.23 8.82
CA LYS A 200 -28.39 9.91 9.43
C LYS A 200 -27.85 9.16 10.65
N GLY A 201 -28.72 8.67 11.52
CA GLY A 201 -28.30 7.90 12.70
C GLY A 201 -27.68 6.53 12.36
N LEU A 202 -27.96 5.95 11.19
CA LEU A 202 -27.26 4.74 10.71
C LEU A 202 -25.93 5.10 10.03
N GLU A 203 -25.88 6.20 9.29
CA GLU A 203 -24.64 6.72 8.70
C GLU A 203 -23.61 7.04 9.80
N ASP A 204 -24.03 7.71 10.88
CA ASP A 204 -23.18 7.99 12.04
C ASP A 204 -22.66 6.68 12.69
N LYS A 205 -23.52 5.65 12.83
CA LYS A 205 -23.11 4.34 13.38
C LYS A 205 -22.15 3.57 12.48
N LEU A 206 -22.37 3.61 11.17
CA LEU A 206 -21.47 3.00 10.20
C LEU A 206 -20.11 3.69 10.23
N LYS A 207 -20.09 5.02 10.41
CA LYS A 207 -18.85 5.78 10.61
C LYS A 207 -18.12 5.36 11.88
N ASP A 208 -18.82 5.32 13.01
CA ASP A 208 -18.23 4.89 14.28
C ASP A 208 -17.67 3.45 14.18
N ARG A 209 -18.40 2.53 13.52
CA ARG A 209 -17.95 1.15 13.33
C ARG A 209 -16.74 1.04 12.40
N ALA A 210 -16.69 1.81 11.32
CA ALA A 210 -15.54 1.85 10.42
C ALA A 210 -14.28 2.40 11.14
N GLU A 211 -14.43 3.45 11.94
CA GLU A 211 -13.33 4.00 12.77
C GLU A 211 -12.84 2.98 13.81
N GLU A 212 -13.74 2.24 14.47
CA GLU A 212 -13.39 1.18 15.42
C GLU A 212 -12.58 0.05 14.75
N LEU A 213 -13.06 -0.47 13.61
CA LEU A 213 -12.38 -1.53 12.87
C LEU A 213 -11.00 -1.07 12.36
N ALA A 214 -10.92 0.15 11.83
CA ALA A 214 -9.65 0.72 11.38
C ALA A 214 -8.66 0.88 12.54
N LYS A 215 -9.14 1.28 13.72
CA LYS A 215 -8.33 1.37 14.92
C LYS A 215 -7.82 0.00 15.37
N ASP A 216 -8.66 -1.03 15.37
CA ASP A 216 -8.25 -2.38 15.73
C ASP A 216 -7.14 -2.90 14.81
N VAL A 217 -7.26 -2.65 13.50
CA VAL A 217 -6.21 -3.00 12.52
C VAL A 217 -4.92 -2.21 12.76
N LYS A 218 -5.01 -0.92 13.09
CA LYS A 218 -3.85 -0.11 13.45
C LYS A 218 -3.14 -0.63 14.70
N ASP A 219 -3.89 -0.86 15.78
CA ASP A 219 -3.35 -1.34 17.05
C ASP A 219 -2.69 -2.72 16.87
N ALA A 220 -3.30 -3.62 16.10
CA ALA A 220 -2.72 -4.92 15.75
C ALA A 220 -1.45 -4.80 14.90
N THR A 221 -1.41 -3.84 13.97
CA THR A 221 -0.23 -3.55 13.15
C THR A 221 0.93 -3.04 14.01
N ASP A 222 0.65 -2.11 14.94
CA ASP A 222 1.64 -1.57 15.87
C ASP A 222 2.18 -2.65 16.83
N GLU A 223 1.31 -3.52 17.38
CA GLU A 223 1.74 -4.67 18.21
C GLU A 223 2.63 -5.64 17.42
N ALA A 224 2.23 -5.97 16.19
CA ALA A 224 3.01 -6.87 15.35
C ALA A 224 4.37 -6.26 14.98
N LYS A 225 4.43 -4.94 14.77
CA LYS A 225 5.66 -4.20 14.50
C LYS A 225 6.59 -4.17 15.72
N GLU A 226 6.07 -4.01 16.93
CA GLU A 226 6.86 -4.13 18.17
C GLU A 226 7.48 -5.54 18.30
N LYS A 227 6.69 -6.56 17.96
CA LYS A 227 7.14 -7.96 18.02
C LYS A 227 8.14 -8.33 16.92
N TYR A 228 7.98 -7.75 15.74
CA TYR A 228 8.79 -8.01 14.55
C TYR A 228 9.32 -6.69 13.96
N PRO A 229 10.25 -6.00 14.65
CA PRO A 229 10.68 -4.65 14.26
C PRO A 229 11.38 -4.61 12.88
N PHE A 230 11.90 -5.76 12.45
CA PHE A 230 12.53 -5.93 11.14
C PHE A 230 11.55 -6.02 9.97
N LEU A 231 10.26 -6.28 10.22
CA LEU A 231 9.25 -6.32 9.16
C LEU A 231 8.73 -4.90 8.87
N PRO A 232 8.51 -4.52 7.61
CA PRO A 232 7.76 -3.31 7.28
C PRO A 232 6.33 -3.36 7.82
N LYS A 233 5.65 -2.21 7.85
CA LYS A 233 4.24 -2.12 8.27
C LYS A 233 3.29 -2.83 7.30
N ARG A 234 3.67 -2.92 6.03
CA ARG A 234 2.98 -3.70 5.00
C ARG A 234 3.89 -4.74 4.39
N VAL A 235 3.34 -5.93 4.12
CA VAL A 235 3.98 -7.01 3.37
C VAL A 235 3.04 -7.36 2.23
N ASP A 236 3.50 -7.26 0.99
CA ASP A 236 2.69 -7.50 -0.22
C ASP A 236 1.38 -6.68 -0.22
N ASP A 237 1.49 -5.37 0.07
CA ASP A 237 0.36 -4.42 0.21
C ASP A 237 -0.61 -4.72 1.38
N VAL A 238 -0.39 -5.77 2.16
CA VAL A 238 -1.22 -6.13 3.31
C VAL A 238 -0.62 -5.59 4.61
N LEU A 239 -1.42 -4.89 5.42
CA LEU A 239 -1.01 -4.46 6.75
C LEU A 239 -0.58 -5.64 7.62
N LEU A 240 0.49 -5.44 8.39
CA LEU A 240 1.08 -6.46 9.24
C LEU A 240 0.07 -7.03 10.26
N GLY A 241 -0.86 -6.19 10.75
CA GLY A 241 -1.95 -6.62 11.65
C GLY A 241 -2.99 -7.52 10.99
N ASN A 242 -3.11 -7.48 9.66
CA ASN A 242 -4.02 -8.31 8.87
C ASN A 242 -3.38 -9.61 8.36
N LEU A 243 -2.07 -9.81 8.56
CA LEU A 243 -1.43 -11.05 8.14
C LEU A 243 -1.94 -12.26 8.94
N PRO A 244 -2.25 -13.38 8.28
CA PRO A 244 -2.68 -14.57 8.98
C PRO A 244 -1.58 -15.08 9.93
N PRO A 245 -1.94 -15.60 11.12
CA PRO A 245 -0.96 -16.15 12.04
C PRO A 245 -0.22 -17.32 11.36
N ARG A 246 1.10 -17.20 11.19
CA ARG A 246 1.92 -18.30 10.65
C ARG A 246 1.79 -19.51 11.55
N HIS A 247 1.10 -20.56 11.08
CA HIS A 247 1.18 -21.88 11.68
C HIS A 247 2.63 -22.36 11.56
N ARG A 248 3.27 -22.60 12.71
CA ARG A 248 4.59 -23.24 12.80
C ARG A 248 4.53 -24.70 12.40
#